data_AF-A0A6G3MLV4-F1
#
_entry.id   AF-A0A6G3MLV4-F1
#
_cell.length_a   1.000
_cell.length_b   1.000
_cell.length_c   1.000
_cell.angle_alpha   90.00
_cell.angle_beta   90.00
_cell.angle_gamma   90.00
#
_symmetry.space_group_name_H-M   'P 1'
#
loop_
_entity.id
_entity.type
_entity.pdbx_description
1 polymer ?
#
loop_
_entity_poly.entity_id
_entity_poly.type
_entity_poly.pdbx_seq_one_letter_code
_entity_poly.pdbx_strand_id
1 'polypeptide(L)'
;DGSFGDMIYFYSINNPGLIIDIALGFFIIFLFIDLTMINNLAKFSHHTGMIILGAGLIKHHICNANLMRNGADFSVFINTSMEYDGSDSGAEPTEAVSWGKIKSTARAVKVNLK
;
A
#
# COMPACT_ATOMS: atom_id res chain seq x y z
N ASP A 1 0.58 10.40 8.08
CA ASP A 1 1.02 10.80 9.42
C ASP A 1 2.48 11.21 9.33
N GLY A 2 2.78 12.49 9.57
CA GLY A 2 4.11 13.04 9.31
C GLY A 2 4.13 14.56 9.37
N SER A 3 5.32 15.15 9.25
CA SER A 3 5.58 16.58 9.52
C SER A 3 4.75 17.55 8.68
N PHE A 4 4.27 17.13 7.52
CA PHE A 4 3.34 17.93 6.72
C PHE A 4 2.03 18.21 7.46
N GLY A 5 1.53 17.22 8.22
CA GLY A 5 0.36 17.38 9.08
C GLY A 5 0.62 18.37 10.23
N ASP A 6 1.81 18.33 10.82
CA ASP A 6 2.20 19.27 11.88
C ASP A 6 2.29 20.71 11.36
N MET A 7 2.83 20.91 10.15
CA MET A 7 2.88 22.24 9.52
C MET A 7 1.49 22.77 9.19
N ILE A 8 0.59 21.89 8.73
CA ILE A 8 -0.83 22.20 8.55
C ILE A 8 -1.48 22.63 9.87
N TYR A 9 -1.19 21.91 10.95
CA TYR A 9 -1.72 22.20 12.28
C TYR A 9 -1.22 23.56 12.80
N PHE A 10 0.09 23.83 12.72
CA PHE A 10 0.65 25.13 13.11
C PHE A 10 0.11 26.28 12.25
N TYR A 11 -0.11 26.03 10.96
CA TYR A 11 -0.71 27.02 10.08
C TYR A 11 -2.19 27.31 10.45
N SER A 12 -2.95 26.29 10.83
CA SER A 12 -4.34 26.41 11.27
C SER A 12 -4.49 27.25 12.55
N ILE A 13 -3.54 27.13 13.49
CA ILE A 13 -3.49 27.97 14.69
C ILE A 13 -3.26 29.45 14.33
N ASN A 14 -2.35 29.74 13.40
CA ASN A 14 -2.02 31.11 13.00
C ASN A 14 -3.04 31.72 12.02
N ASN A 15 -3.82 30.90 11.33
CA ASN A 15 -4.82 31.30 10.35
C ASN A 15 -6.14 30.53 10.59
N PRO A 16 -7.02 31.00 11.49
CA PRO A 16 -8.20 30.26 11.96
C PRO A 16 -9.31 30.04 10.92
N GLY A 17 -9.04 30.32 9.63
CA GLY A 17 -9.93 30.02 8.51
C GLY A 17 -9.54 28.79 7.69
N LEU A 18 -8.37 28.18 7.95
CA LEU A 18 -7.96 26.95 7.26
C LEU A 18 -8.62 25.75 7.93
N ILE A 19 -9.88 25.50 7.56
CA ILE A 19 -10.54 24.24 7.83
C ILE A 19 -9.96 23.23 6.82
N ILE A 20 -8.91 22.50 7.22
CA ILE A 20 -8.56 21.25 6.54
C ILE A 20 -9.56 20.22 7.05
N ASP A 21 -10.76 20.32 6.51
CA ASP A 21 -11.76 19.31 6.68
C ASP A 21 -11.32 18.12 5.82
N ILE A 22 -10.59 17.21 6.45
CA ILE A 22 -10.33 15.87 5.91
C ILE A 22 -11.69 15.18 5.60
N ALA A 23 -12.78 15.65 6.22
CA ALA A 23 -14.16 15.29 5.93
C ALA A 23 -14.80 16.40 5.06
N LEU A 24 -15.26 16.21 3.83
CA LEU A 24 -16.43 15.39 3.53
C LEU A 24 -16.61 15.16 2.02
N GLY A 25 -15.85 15.85 1.15
CA GLY A 25 -16.09 15.79 -0.30
C GLY A 25 -14.80 15.76 -1.11
N PHE A 26 -14.07 16.86 -1.15
CA PHE A 26 -12.94 17.02 -2.06
C PHE A 26 -11.83 16.00 -1.80
N PHE A 27 -11.26 15.94 -0.59
CA PHE A 27 -10.17 14.99 -0.29
C PHE A 27 -10.60 13.52 -0.41
N ILE A 28 -11.86 13.21 -0.07
CA ILE A 28 -12.46 11.88 -0.28
C ILE A 28 -12.55 11.54 -1.78
N ILE A 29 -12.94 12.51 -2.62
CA ILE A 29 -12.98 12.35 -4.08
C ILE A 29 -11.57 12.11 -4.61
N PHE A 30 -10.55 12.88 -4.18
CA PHE A 30 -9.17 12.64 -4.62
C PHE A 30 -8.64 11.26 -4.17
N LEU A 31 -8.85 10.88 -2.91
CA LEU A 31 -8.49 9.54 -2.42
C LEU A 31 -9.17 8.43 -3.21
N PHE A 32 -10.46 8.61 -3.54
CA PHE A 32 -11.20 7.65 -4.33
C PHE A 32 -10.67 7.57 -5.78
N ILE A 33 -10.33 8.71 -6.38
CA ILE A 33 -9.70 8.77 -7.70
C ILE A 33 -8.34 8.06 -7.65
N ASP A 34 -7.48 8.36 -6.68
CA ASP A 34 -6.17 7.73 -6.54
C ASP A 34 -6.28 6.21 -6.36
N LEU A 35 -7.20 5.76 -5.51
CA LEU A 35 -7.49 4.34 -5.30
C LEU A 35 -7.98 3.66 -6.59
N THR A 36 -8.83 4.35 -7.35
CA THR A 36 -9.33 3.85 -8.62
C THR A 36 -8.23 3.78 -9.67
N MET A 37 -7.36 4.79 -9.71
CA MET A 37 -6.24 4.88 -10.65
C MET A 37 -5.23 3.77 -10.41
N ILE A 38 -4.79 3.52 -9.17
CA ILE A 38 -3.82 2.47 -8.88
C ILE A 38 -4.40 1.07 -9.17
N ASN A 39 -5.67 0.84 -8.81
CA ASN A 39 -6.35 -0.42 -9.08
C ASN A 39 -6.51 -0.65 -10.59
N ASN A 40 -6.90 0.37 -11.35
CA ASN A 40 -7.00 0.29 -12.80
C ASN A 40 -5.63 0.07 -13.45
N LEU A 41 -4.58 0.74 -12.96
CA LEU A 41 -3.22 0.56 -13.46
C LEU A 41 -2.79 -0.91 -13.31
N ALA A 42 -3.01 -1.52 -12.15
CA ALA A 42 -2.73 -2.93 -11.94
C ALA A 42 -3.62 -3.83 -12.83
N LYS A 43 -4.94 -3.56 -12.86
CA LYS A 43 -5.93 -4.35 -13.60
C LYS A 43 -5.67 -4.42 -15.10
N PHE A 44 -5.32 -3.30 -15.73
CA PHE A 44 -5.09 -3.21 -17.17
C PHE A 44 -3.64 -3.53 -17.58
N SER A 45 -2.75 -3.81 -16.63
CA SER A 45 -1.36 -4.18 -16.92
C SER A 45 -1.24 -5.64 -17.35
N HIS A 46 -0.57 -5.87 -18.49
CA HIS A 46 -0.32 -7.22 -19.03
C HIS A 46 0.49 -8.09 -18.06
N HIS A 47 1.54 -7.51 -17.45
CA HIS A 47 2.33 -8.12 -16.39
C HIS A 47 2.60 -7.12 -15.28
N THR A 48 2.63 -7.57 -14.03
CA THR A 48 2.97 -6.71 -12.89
C THR A 48 4.05 -7.34 -12.02
N GLY A 49 5.00 -6.51 -11.61
CA GLY A 49 6.03 -6.85 -10.64
C GLY A 49 5.97 -5.90 -9.45
N MET A 50 6.08 -6.44 -8.24
CA MET A 50 6.09 -5.67 -7.00
C MET A 50 7.47 -5.72 -6.38
N ILE A 51 8.03 -4.56 -6.04
CA ILE A 51 9.24 -4.44 -5.21
C ILE A 51 8.85 -3.57 -4.03
N ILE A 52 8.79 -4.16 -2.83
CA ILE A 52 8.31 -3.50 -1.63
C ILE A 52 9.45 -3.43 -0.62
N LEU A 53 9.85 -2.21 -0.30
CA LEU A 53 10.85 -1.91 0.72
C LEU A 53 10.11 -1.50 2.00
N GLY A 54 10.30 -2.26 3.07
CA GLY A 54 9.56 -2.09 4.32
C GLY A 54 8.22 -2.82 4.33
N ALA A 55 7.25 -2.27 5.07
CA ALA A 55 6.03 -2.96 5.43
C ALA A 55 4.86 -1.99 5.70
N GLY A 56 3.75 -2.48 6.26
CA GLY A 56 2.59 -1.66 6.65
C GLY A 56 1.70 -1.25 5.47
N LEU A 57 1.19 -0.01 5.52
CA LEU A 57 0.19 0.50 4.57
C LEU A 57 0.64 0.35 3.11
N ILE A 58 1.90 0.66 2.82
CA ILE A 58 2.46 0.62 1.46
C ILE A 58 2.42 -0.81 0.91
N LYS A 59 2.82 -1.81 1.72
CA LYS A 59 2.77 -3.23 1.35
C LYS A 59 1.32 -3.64 1.04
N HIS A 60 0.42 -3.38 1.98
CA HIS A 60 -0.97 -3.78 1.84
C HIS A 60 -1.64 -3.14 0.62
N HIS A 61 -1.42 -1.84 0.39
CA HIS A 61 -2.06 -1.10 -0.69
C HIS A 61 -1.62 -1.58 -2.08
N ILE A 62 -0.32 -1.81 -2.28
CA ILE A 62 0.22 -2.32 -3.56
C ILE A 62 -0.25 -3.76 -3.82
N CYS A 63 -0.23 -4.61 -2.79
CA CYS A 63 -0.74 -5.98 -2.89
C CYS A 63 -2.24 -6.01 -3.19
N ASN A 64 -3.02 -5.12 -2.60
CA ASN A 64 -4.47 -5.03 -2.85
C ASN A 64 -4.79 -4.52 -4.25
N ALA A 65 -3.98 -3.62 -4.82
CA ALA A 65 -4.14 -3.23 -6.21
C ALA A 65 -3.91 -4.43 -7.16
N ASN A 66 -2.92 -5.27 -6.86
CA ASN A 66 -2.64 -6.49 -7.63
C ASN A 66 -3.63 -7.63 -7.38
N LEU A 67 -4.40 -7.59 -6.28
CA LEU A 67 -5.53 -8.49 -6.09
C LEU A 67 -6.59 -8.32 -7.20
N MET A 68 -6.80 -7.08 -7.67
CA MET A 68 -7.81 -6.77 -8.70
C MET A 68 -7.52 -7.39 -10.08
N ARG A 69 -6.32 -7.93 -10.27
CA ARG A 69 -5.90 -8.65 -11.49
C ARG A 69 -5.62 -10.14 -11.26
N ASN A 70 -6.11 -10.71 -10.14
CA ASN A 70 -5.80 -12.08 -9.70
C ASN A 70 -4.32 -12.32 -9.41
N GLY A 71 -3.65 -11.32 -8.86
CA GLY A 71 -2.31 -11.43 -8.31
C GLY A 71 -1.19 -10.88 -9.20
N ALA A 72 -0.08 -10.50 -8.58
CA ALA A 72 1.13 -10.09 -9.28
C ALA A 72 1.90 -11.28 -9.87
N ASP A 73 2.64 -11.04 -10.96
CA ASP A 73 3.47 -12.06 -11.64
C ASP A 73 4.85 -12.22 -10.97
N PHE A 74 5.37 -11.15 -10.35
CA PHE A 74 6.63 -11.14 -9.63
C PHE A 74 6.50 -10.34 -8.34
N SER A 75 7.17 -10.78 -7.27
CA SER A 75 7.17 -10.05 -6.00
C SER A 75 8.51 -10.15 -5.28
N VAL A 76 9.02 -9.02 -4.81
CA VAL A 76 10.21 -8.93 -3.97
C VAL A 76 9.87 -8.10 -2.74
N PHE A 77 9.93 -8.72 -1.57
CA PHE A 77 9.73 -8.06 -0.28
C PHE A 77 11.08 -7.92 0.42
N ILE A 78 11.44 -6.71 0.82
CA ILE A 78 12.66 -6.44 1.59
C ILE A 78 12.23 -5.74 2.87
N ASN A 79 12.21 -6.46 3.98
CA ASN A 79 11.84 -5.91 5.27
C ASN A 79 12.61 -6.58 6.41
N THR A 80 12.48 -6.00 7.60
CA THR A 80 13.08 -6.51 8.85
C THR A 80 12.03 -7.22 9.71
N SER A 81 10.79 -7.33 9.22
CA SER A 81 9.63 -7.81 9.98
C SER A 81 9.53 -9.33 9.93
N MET A 82 9.19 -9.92 11.07
CA MET A 82 9.14 -11.36 11.27
C MET A 82 7.69 -11.84 11.31
N GLU A 83 7.43 -13.07 10.89
CA GLU A 83 6.07 -13.63 10.78
C GLU A 83 5.41 -13.95 12.14
N TYR A 84 6.20 -14.07 13.23
CA TYR A 84 5.69 -14.54 14.53
C TYR A 84 4.60 -13.64 15.13
N ASP A 85 4.54 -12.38 14.73
CA ASP A 85 3.58 -11.40 15.23
C ASP A 85 2.23 -11.46 14.50
N GLY A 86 2.11 -12.29 13.45
CA GLY A 86 0.91 -12.43 12.64
C GLY A 86 0.54 -11.15 11.89
N SER A 87 1.47 -10.21 11.72
CA SER A 87 1.21 -8.95 11.05
C SER A 87 1.30 -9.09 9.53
N ASP A 88 0.46 -8.35 8.78
CA ASP A 88 0.63 -8.22 7.32
C ASP A 88 2.02 -7.69 6.97
N SER A 89 2.66 -6.93 7.87
CA SER A 89 4.02 -6.46 7.71
C SER A 89 5.05 -7.60 7.64
N GLY A 90 4.97 -8.55 8.56
CA GLY A 90 5.85 -9.72 8.65
C GLY A 90 5.47 -10.88 7.74
N ALA A 91 4.24 -10.89 7.21
CA ALA A 91 3.70 -11.98 6.39
C ALA A 91 4.62 -12.43 5.25
N GLU A 92 4.80 -13.75 5.14
CA GLU A 92 5.52 -14.39 4.05
C GLU A 92 4.80 -14.19 2.70
N PRO A 93 5.50 -14.21 1.56
CA PRO A 93 4.87 -14.09 0.26
C PRO A 93 3.84 -15.20 -0.03
N THR A 94 3.97 -16.36 0.61
CA THR A 94 3.02 -17.47 0.54
C THR A 94 1.64 -17.08 1.09
N GLU A 95 1.59 -16.24 2.13
CA GLU A 95 0.32 -15.69 2.62
C GLU A 95 -0.31 -14.78 1.56
N ALA A 96 0.47 -13.92 0.91
CA ALA A 96 -0.06 -13.10 -0.18
C ALA A 96 -0.55 -13.94 -1.38
N VAL A 97 -0.02 -15.14 -1.60
CA VAL A 97 -0.56 -16.10 -2.58
C VAL A 97 -1.90 -16.66 -2.15
N SER A 98 -2.11 -16.97 -0.87
CA SER A 98 -3.39 -17.54 -0.38
C SER A 98 -4.57 -16.58 -0.58
N TRP A 99 -4.31 -15.28 -0.47
CA TRP A 99 -5.28 -14.22 -0.73
C TRP A 99 -5.48 -13.90 -2.22
N GLY A 100 -4.64 -14.43 -3.12
CA GLY A 100 -4.64 -14.05 -4.54
C GLY A 100 -4.03 -12.67 -4.83
N LYS A 101 -3.31 -12.08 -3.86
CA LYS A 101 -2.53 -10.84 -4.04
C LYS A 101 -1.27 -11.10 -4.89
N ILE A 102 -0.76 -12.34 -4.88
CA ILE A 102 0.31 -12.86 -5.73
C ILE A 102 -0.22 -14.11 -6.46
N LYS A 103 0.15 -14.31 -7.73
CA LYS A 103 -0.22 -15.53 -8.46
C LYS A 103 0.47 -16.75 -7.87
N SER A 104 -0.19 -17.90 -7.89
CA SER A 104 0.41 -19.18 -7.48
C SER A 104 1.61 -19.60 -8.34
N THR A 105 1.65 -19.14 -9.59
CA THR A 105 2.75 -19.35 -10.54
C THR A 105 3.84 -18.28 -10.45
N ALA A 106 3.68 -17.27 -9.59
CA ALA A 106 4.60 -16.16 -9.49
C ALA A 106 5.92 -16.56 -8.83
N ARG A 107 6.99 -15.84 -9.18
CA ARG A 107 8.27 -15.93 -8.46
C ARG A 107 8.29 -14.84 -7.41
N ALA A 108 8.09 -15.24 -6.15
CA ALA A 108 8.10 -14.34 -5.01
C ALA A 108 9.29 -14.61 -4.09
N VAL A 109 9.98 -13.56 -3.65
CA VAL A 109 11.14 -13.64 -2.76
C VAL A 109 10.97 -12.63 -1.63
N LYS A 110 11.26 -13.05 -0.40
CA LYS A 110 11.40 -12.16 0.76
C LYS A 110 12.84 -12.17 1.24
N VAL A 111 13.43 -10.99 1.40
CA VAL A 111 14.76 -10.78 1.95
C VAL A 111 14.60 -10.18 3.34
N ASN A 112 14.97 -10.97 4.35
CA ASN A 112 14.99 -10.51 5.74
C ASN A 112 16.33 -9.83 6.00
N LEU A 113 16.30 -8.51 6.18
CA LEU A 113 17.45 -7.76 6.66
C LEU A 113 17.57 -7.99 8.17
N LYS A 114 18.67 -8.63 8.58
CA LYS A 114 19.05 -8.82 9.99
C LYS A 114 19.87 -7.64 10.49
#